data_AF-A0A9N7RN51-F1
#
_entry.id   AF-A0A9N7RN51-F1
#
_cell.length_a   1.000
_cell.length_b   1.000
_cell.length_c   1.000
_cell.angle_alpha   90.00
_cell.angle_beta   90.00
_cell.angle_gamma   90.00
#
_symmetry.space_group_name_H-M   'P 1'
#
loop_
_entity.id
_entity.type
_entity.pdbx_description
1 polymer ?
#
loop_
_entity_poly.entity_id
_entity_poly.type
_entity_poly.pdbx_seq_one_letter_code
_entity_poly.pdbx_strand_id
1 'polypeptide(L)'
;MKMVKIRKKGGIFGYQRRTRKDERRRTGKGEKKKLRLTSTPMEHLVVTGQDLLVVTQYVVGRFDFDGLYVDSADPYAFAYERGLPCVTVDFDVHKYDPEDGEFKYVEGSSLGGGALFVGFCSDAVALPAAEFPELKPNSIYFTDAMEDALIDDFKTGGHDIGIFDYVEKTVLPCYFPCDAKNMRKSFPAPTWFFPSRE
;
A
#
# COMPACT_ATOMS: atom_id res chain seq x y z
N MET A 1 -15.59 -3.16 7.12
CA MET A 1 -15.74 -3.14 5.64
C MET A 1 -15.82 -1.69 5.15
N LYS A 2 -14.70 -1.13 4.68
CA LYS A 2 -14.65 0.25 4.17
C LYS A 2 -14.47 0.21 2.65
N MET A 3 -15.22 1.03 1.93
CA MET A 3 -15.13 1.13 0.47
C MET A 3 -14.18 2.26 0.09
N VAL A 4 -13.28 1.96 -0.84
CA VAL A 4 -12.49 2.98 -1.53
C VAL A 4 -13.29 3.46 -2.73
N LYS A 5 -13.41 4.78 -2.89
CA LYS A 5 -14.01 5.39 -4.08
C LYS A 5 -12.91 6.05 -4.90
N ILE A 6 -12.66 5.53 -6.08
CA ILE A 6 -11.75 6.14 -7.06
C ILE A 6 -12.43 7.40 -7.62
N ARG A 7 -11.75 8.55 -7.56
CA ARG A 7 -12.22 9.80 -8.17
C ARG A 7 -11.13 10.38 -9.07
N LYS A 8 -11.42 10.50 -10.36
CA LYS A 8 -10.59 11.20 -11.34
C LYS A 8 -10.73 12.70 -11.11
N LYS A 9 -9.66 13.38 -10.69
CA LYS A 9 -9.53 14.84 -10.79
C LYS A 9 -8.15 15.13 -11.38
N GLY A 10 -8.13 15.69 -12.59
CA GLY A 10 -6.94 16.26 -13.24
C GLY A 10 -5.66 15.45 -13.09
N GLY A 11 -5.50 14.39 -13.88
CA GLY A 11 -4.22 13.68 -14.07
C GLY A 11 -3.61 12.97 -12.84
N ILE A 12 -4.18 13.12 -11.65
CA ILE A 12 -3.66 12.55 -10.40
C ILE A 12 -4.80 11.77 -9.72
N PHE A 13 -4.58 10.48 -9.47
CA PHE A 13 -5.52 9.63 -8.74
C PHE A 13 -5.41 9.93 -7.24
N GLY A 14 -6.41 10.62 -6.69
CA GLY A 14 -6.58 10.75 -5.24
C GLY A 14 -7.58 9.72 -4.73
N TYR A 15 -7.16 8.91 -3.75
CA TYR A 15 -8.03 7.98 -3.03
C TYR A 15 -8.66 8.70 -1.83
N GLN A 16 -9.99 8.68 -1.68
CA GLN A 16 -10.67 9.25 -0.51
C GLN A 16 -11.47 8.19 0.25
N ARG A 17 -11.17 8.04 1.55
CA ARG A 17 -11.90 7.21 2.52
C ARG A 17 -13.18 7.95 2.97
N ARG A 18 -14.35 7.31 2.90
CA ARG A 18 -15.57 7.84 3.56
C ARG A 18 -15.65 7.34 5.00
N THR A 19 -15.95 8.24 5.93
CA THR A 19 -16.31 7.87 7.30
C THR A 19 -17.81 7.59 7.40
N ARG A 20 -18.22 6.83 8.41
CA ARG A 20 -19.60 6.38 8.68
C ARG A 20 -20.63 7.52 8.77
N LYS A 21 -20.17 8.77 8.91
CA LYS A 21 -21.00 9.98 9.04
C LYS A 21 -21.51 10.49 7.68
N ASP A 22 -20.84 10.17 6.58
CA ASP A 22 -21.19 10.63 5.21
C ASP A 22 -22.32 9.83 4.54
N GLU A 23 -22.71 8.68 5.11
CA GLU A 23 -23.75 7.82 4.55
C GLU A 23 -25.17 8.39 4.70
N ARG A 24 -25.41 9.32 5.62
CA ARG A 24 -26.77 9.79 5.94
C ARG A 24 -27.35 10.85 4.99
N ARG A 25 -26.59 11.37 4.02
CA ARG A 25 -27.01 12.59 3.30
C ARG A 25 -27.30 12.51 1.81
N ARG A 26 -27.27 11.35 1.14
CA ARG A 26 -27.60 11.32 -0.31
C ARG A 26 -28.35 10.06 -0.73
N THR A 27 -29.68 10.10 -0.59
CA THR A 27 -30.60 9.29 -1.38
C THR A 27 -30.87 9.99 -2.71
N GLY A 28 -30.51 9.33 -3.82
CA GLY A 28 -30.78 9.79 -5.18
C GLY A 28 -30.49 8.65 -6.14
N LYS A 29 -31.56 8.12 -6.73
CA LYS A 29 -31.64 6.90 -7.56
C LYS A 29 -30.60 6.84 -8.68
N GLY A 30 -29.99 5.67 -8.79
CA GLY A 30 -29.06 5.22 -9.83
C GLY A 30 -28.28 4.06 -9.24
N GLU A 31 -28.67 2.82 -9.55
CA GLU A 31 -27.99 1.61 -9.07
C GLU A 31 -26.54 1.60 -9.59
N LYS A 32 -25.64 2.15 -8.79
CA LYS A 32 -24.21 1.97 -8.97
C LYS A 32 -23.89 0.59 -8.41
N LYS A 33 -23.61 -0.37 -9.30
CA LYS A 33 -22.95 -1.62 -8.92
C LYS A 33 -21.73 -1.26 -8.05
N LYS A 34 -21.79 -1.70 -6.81
CA LYS A 34 -20.84 -1.37 -5.76
C LYS A 34 -19.67 -2.33 -5.90
N LEU A 35 -18.62 -1.89 -6.59
CA LEU A 35 -17.38 -2.67 -6.75
C LEU A 35 -16.83 -3.04 -5.36
N ARG A 36 -16.71 -4.34 -5.08
CA ARG A 36 -16.05 -4.87 -3.88
C ARG A 36 -14.61 -5.20 -4.26
N LEU A 37 -13.70 -4.26 -4.03
CA LEU A 37 -12.26 -4.51 -4.09
C LEU A 37 -11.89 -5.36 -2.86
N THR A 38 -11.45 -6.59 -3.08
CA THR A 38 -10.84 -7.42 -2.05
C THR A 38 -9.34 -7.15 -2.03
N SER A 39 -8.82 -6.66 -0.91
CA SER A 39 -7.38 -6.46 -0.69
C SER A 39 -6.79 -7.64 0.08
N THR A 40 -5.57 -8.02 -0.27
CA THR A 40 -4.76 -8.98 0.49
C THR A 40 -3.93 -8.21 1.53
N PRO A 41 -4.05 -8.52 2.83
CA PRO A 41 -3.19 -7.94 3.86
C PRO A 41 -1.84 -8.65 3.89
N MET A 42 -0.75 -7.87 3.98
CA MET A 42 0.60 -8.34 4.25
C MET A 42 1.13 -7.66 5.50
N GLU A 43 1.68 -8.43 6.43
CA GLU A 43 2.12 -7.92 7.73
C GLU A 43 3.64 -7.78 7.78
N HIS A 44 4.08 -6.64 8.30
CA HIS A 44 5.48 -6.32 8.52
C HIS A 44 5.68 -5.98 10.00
N LEU A 45 6.70 -6.56 10.61
CA LEU A 45 7.05 -6.28 12.00
C LEU A 45 8.15 -5.22 12.04
N VAL A 46 7.84 -4.03 12.55
CA VAL A 46 8.77 -2.91 12.61
C VAL A 46 9.16 -2.63 14.05
N VAL A 47 10.47 -2.54 14.30
CA VAL A 47 11.01 -2.06 15.59
C VAL A 47 11.30 -0.56 15.48
N THR A 48 10.79 0.23 16.43
CA THR A 48 11.02 1.68 16.49
C THR A 48 11.44 2.09 17.90
N GLY A 49 12.75 2.21 18.11
CA GLY A 49 13.29 2.44 19.46
C GLY A 49 12.95 1.27 20.39
N GLN A 50 12.12 1.51 21.40
CA GLN A 50 11.64 0.49 22.34
C GLN A 50 10.26 -0.08 21.98
N ASP A 51 9.62 0.48 20.96
CA ASP A 51 8.28 0.07 20.55
C ASP A 51 8.33 -1.00 19.45
N LEU A 52 7.31 -1.85 19.44
CA LEU A 52 7.07 -2.86 18.42
C LEU A 52 5.78 -2.53 17.67
N LEU A 53 5.85 -2.44 16.35
CA LEU A 53 4.72 -2.15 15.48
C LEU A 53 4.44 -3.31 14.52
N VAL A 54 3.16 -3.66 14.37
CA VAL A 54 2.67 -4.47 13.24
C VAL A 54 2.08 -3.53 12.21
N VAL A 55 2.68 -3.51 11.03
CA VAL A 55 2.26 -2.70 9.88
C VAL A 55 1.58 -3.62 8.87
N THR A 56 0.28 -3.46 8.67
CA THR A 56 -0.50 -4.23 7.70
C THR A 56 -0.63 -3.43 6.41
N GLN A 57 0.05 -3.88 5.35
CA GLN A 57 -0.03 -3.37 3.98
C GLN A 57 -1.21 -4.01 3.24
N TYR A 58 -2.11 -3.19 2.70
CA TYR A 58 -3.23 -3.69 1.91
C TYR A 58 -2.93 -3.57 0.42
N VAL A 59 -2.78 -4.72 -0.23
CA VAL A 59 -2.49 -4.82 -1.66
C VAL A 59 -3.72 -5.25 -2.43
N VAL A 60 -3.97 -4.62 -3.57
CA VAL A 60 -5.04 -4.99 -4.49
C VAL A 60 -4.41 -5.33 -5.84
N GLY A 61 -4.65 -6.55 -6.31
CA GLY A 61 -4.25 -6.97 -7.65
C GLY A 61 -5.24 -6.57 -8.73
N ARG A 62 -4.88 -6.90 -9.98
CA ARG A 62 -5.75 -6.84 -11.16
C ARG A 62 -6.05 -5.42 -11.65
N PHE A 63 -5.10 -4.51 -11.51
CA PHE A 63 -5.17 -3.27 -12.25
C PHE A 63 -4.67 -3.50 -13.67
N ASP A 64 -5.39 -3.01 -14.67
CA ASP A 64 -4.89 -2.92 -16.03
C ASP A 64 -3.84 -1.79 -16.12
N PHE A 65 -3.05 -1.78 -17.18
CA PHE A 65 -1.97 -0.81 -17.40
C PHE A 65 -2.48 0.63 -17.61
N ASP A 66 -3.79 0.82 -17.78
CA ASP A 66 -4.44 2.14 -17.75
C ASP A 66 -4.87 2.59 -16.34
N GLY A 67 -4.62 1.77 -15.33
CA GLY A 67 -4.97 2.00 -13.93
C GLY A 67 -6.41 1.65 -13.58
N LEU A 68 -7.16 0.99 -14.47
CA LEU A 68 -8.51 0.51 -14.19
C LEU A 68 -8.49 -0.87 -13.55
N TYR A 69 -9.33 -1.06 -12.53
CA TYR A 69 -9.51 -2.37 -11.91
C TYR A 69 -10.26 -3.33 -12.84
N VAL A 70 -9.75 -4.55 -12.99
CA VAL A 70 -10.34 -5.65 -13.76
C VAL A 70 -11.06 -6.60 -12.81
N ASP A 71 -12.38 -6.74 -12.98
CA ASP A 71 -13.21 -7.61 -12.13
C ASP A 71 -12.94 -9.10 -12.40
N SER A 72 -12.83 -9.85 -11.30
CA SER A 72 -12.76 -11.31 -11.21
C SER A 72 -13.80 -12.09 -12.00
N ALA A 73 -14.98 -11.51 -12.24
CA ALA A 73 -16.05 -12.16 -12.99
C ALA A 73 -15.84 -12.10 -14.52
N ASP A 74 -14.76 -11.47 -15.00
CA ASP A 74 -14.39 -11.47 -16.40
C ASP A 74 -13.83 -12.86 -16.79
N PRO A 75 -14.50 -13.62 -17.68
CA PRO A 75 -14.07 -14.94 -18.11
C PRO A 75 -12.74 -14.94 -18.88
N TYR A 76 -12.16 -13.78 -19.16
CA TYR A 76 -10.82 -13.61 -19.75
C TYR A 76 -9.75 -13.12 -18.75
N ALA A 77 -10.08 -13.00 -17.46
CA ALA A 77 -9.18 -12.48 -16.42
C ALA A 77 -8.34 -13.59 -15.74
N PHE A 78 -7.47 -14.24 -16.51
CA PHE A 78 -6.28 -14.87 -15.92
C PHE A 78 -5.28 -13.76 -15.57
N ALA A 79 -5.53 -13.06 -14.46
CA ALA A 79 -4.74 -11.91 -14.03
C ALA A 79 -3.23 -12.22 -13.92
N TYR A 80 -2.88 -13.46 -13.55
CA TYR A 80 -1.49 -13.94 -13.48
C TYR A 80 -0.88 -14.07 -14.89
N GLU A 81 -1.58 -14.68 -15.85
CA GLU A 81 -1.09 -14.85 -17.23
C GLU A 81 -0.95 -13.51 -17.97
N ARG A 82 -1.77 -12.53 -17.60
CA ARG A 82 -1.71 -11.17 -18.14
C ARG A 82 -0.66 -10.29 -17.46
N GLY A 83 -0.11 -10.70 -16.31
CA GLY A 83 0.80 -9.86 -15.51
C GLY A 83 0.12 -8.55 -15.11
N LEU A 84 -1.09 -8.62 -14.56
CA LEU A 84 -1.76 -7.40 -14.10
C LEU A 84 -1.10 -6.91 -12.79
N PRO A 85 -0.68 -5.64 -12.70
CA PRO A 85 -0.04 -5.11 -11.51
C PRO A 85 -0.89 -5.24 -10.25
N CYS A 86 -0.17 -5.46 -9.16
CA CYS A 86 -0.64 -5.21 -7.82
C CYS A 86 -0.26 -3.80 -7.38
N VAL A 87 -1.13 -3.18 -6.60
CA VAL A 87 -0.90 -1.85 -6.03
C VAL A 87 -1.29 -1.82 -4.57
N THR A 88 -0.47 -1.18 -3.77
CA THR A 88 -0.76 -0.88 -2.38
C THR A 88 -1.79 0.25 -2.30
N VAL A 89 -2.83 0.07 -1.50
CA VAL A 89 -3.96 1.01 -1.42
C VAL A 89 -4.17 1.61 -0.03
N ASP A 90 -3.73 0.94 1.04
CA ASP A 90 -3.91 1.41 2.42
C ASP A 90 -2.92 0.72 3.36
N PHE A 91 -2.80 1.27 4.56
CA PHE A 91 -2.08 0.66 5.67
C PHE A 91 -2.83 0.86 6.99
N ASP A 92 -2.81 -0.20 7.80
CA ASP A 92 -3.12 -0.14 9.22
C ASP A 92 -1.84 -0.41 10.04
N VAL A 93 -1.71 0.27 11.18
CA VAL A 93 -0.54 0.13 12.06
C VAL A 93 -1.05 -0.12 13.46
N HIS A 94 -0.50 -1.14 14.12
CA HIS A 94 -0.81 -1.46 15.50
C HIS A 94 0.48 -1.44 16.31
N LYS A 95 0.44 -0.80 17.47
CA LYS A 95 1.55 -0.74 18.42
C LYS A 95 1.31 -1.76 19.53
N TYR A 96 2.32 -2.54 19.85
CA TYR A 96 2.30 -3.43 21.00
C TYR A 96 2.29 -2.61 22.30
N ASP A 97 1.36 -2.93 23.19
CA ASP A 97 1.32 -2.40 24.54
C ASP A 97 1.75 -3.50 25.53
N PRO A 98 2.92 -3.36 26.19
CA PRO A 98 3.41 -4.38 27.12
C PRO A 98 2.61 -4.45 28.43
N GLU A 99 1.86 -3.41 28.79
CA GLU A 99 1.04 -3.42 30.02
C GLU A 99 -0.18 -4.33 29.85
N ASP A 100 -0.83 -4.22 28.69
CA ASP A 100 -2.02 -5.00 28.36
C ASP A 100 -1.70 -6.30 27.60
N GLY A 101 -0.49 -6.44 27.07
CA GLY A 101 -0.06 -7.57 26.24
C GLY A 101 -0.70 -7.63 24.86
N GLU A 102 -1.26 -6.51 24.38
CA GLU A 102 -2.14 -6.45 23.20
C GLU A 102 -1.64 -5.44 22.16
N PHE A 103 -2.02 -5.65 20.90
CA PHE A 103 -1.73 -4.70 19.81
C PHE A 103 -2.85 -3.67 19.69
N LYS A 104 -2.52 -2.41 19.97
CA LYS A 104 -3.46 -1.27 19.89
C LYS A 104 -3.31 -0.55 18.55
N TYR A 105 -4.44 -0.30 17.89
CA TYR A 105 -4.45 0.46 16.64
C TYR A 105 -3.90 1.86 16.86
N VAL A 106 -2.96 2.28 16.00
CA VAL A 106 -2.43 3.64 15.99
C VAL A 106 -3.47 4.53 15.29
N GLU A 107 -4.33 5.16 16.08
CA GLU A 107 -5.30 6.11 15.54
C GLU A 107 -4.61 7.32 14.89
N GLY A 108 -5.26 7.86 13.86
CA GLY A 108 -4.67 8.75 12.87
C GLY A 108 -3.88 9.95 13.40
N SER A 109 -2.95 10.39 12.55
CA SER A 109 -2.10 11.59 12.57
C SER A 109 -0.70 11.51 13.16
N SER A 110 -0.29 10.41 13.81
CA SER A 110 1.11 10.33 14.24
C SER A 110 1.66 8.90 14.34
N LEU A 111 2.69 8.62 13.55
CA LEU A 111 3.65 7.53 13.76
C LEU A 111 4.82 8.02 14.63
N GLY A 112 4.56 8.94 15.56
CA GLY A 112 5.58 9.61 16.37
C GLY A 112 6.52 10.50 15.57
N GLY A 113 6.11 10.98 14.39
CA GLY A 113 7.00 11.67 13.45
C GLY A 113 7.98 10.75 12.71
N GLY A 114 7.88 9.43 12.90
CA GLY A 114 8.72 8.45 12.22
C GLY A 114 8.38 8.27 10.73
N ALA A 115 9.37 7.80 9.98
CA ALA A 115 9.23 7.26 8.65
C ALA A 115 9.47 5.75 8.70
N LEU A 116 8.45 4.95 8.37
CA LEU A 116 8.55 3.50 8.34
C LEU A 116 8.95 3.05 6.94
N PHE A 117 9.74 2.01 6.84
CA PHE A 117 10.13 1.38 5.59
C PHE A 117 9.74 -0.09 5.64
N VAL A 118 8.96 -0.52 4.66
CA VAL A 118 8.41 -1.88 4.57
C VAL A 118 8.55 -2.40 3.14
N GLY A 119 8.60 -3.71 2.99
CA GLY A 119 8.69 -4.34 1.68
C GLY A 119 8.98 -5.83 1.81
N PHE A 120 8.57 -6.63 0.83
CA PHE A 120 8.71 -8.08 0.87
C PHE A 120 10.18 -8.52 0.97
N CYS A 121 11.06 -7.88 0.20
CA CYS A 121 12.49 -8.16 0.19
C CYS A 121 13.31 -7.27 1.14
N SER A 122 12.68 -6.57 2.09
CA SER A 122 13.35 -5.63 3.02
C SER A 122 13.05 -6.00 4.46
N ASP A 123 14.04 -5.84 5.34
CA ASP A 123 13.76 -5.74 6.78
C ASP A 123 12.95 -4.48 7.03
N ALA A 124 11.92 -4.60 7.87
CA ALA A 124 11.02 -3.49 8.15
C ALA A 124 11.61 -2.62 9.26
N VAL A 125 11.90 -1.36 8.95
CA VAL A 125 12.64 -0.44 9.84
C VAL A 125 11.91 0.88 10.01
N ALA A 126 12.19 1.56 11.13
CA ALA A 126 11.69 2.91 11.39
C ALA A 126 12.86 3.88 11.57
N LEU A 127 12.80 5.03 10.92
CA LEU A 127 13.75 6.12 11.10
C LEU A 127 13.05 7.37 11.66
N PRO A 128 13.68 8.11 12.59
CA PRO A 128 13.17 9.38 13.06
C PRO A 128 13.29 10.43 11.95
N ALA A 129 12.17 10.84 11.32
CA ALA A 129 12.23 11.76 10.19
C ALA A 129 12.83 13.14 10.55
N ALA A 130 12.83 13.52 11.83
CA ALA A 130 13.47 14.74 12.31
C ALA A 130 15.00 14.77 12.11
N GLU A 131 15.65 13.59 12.01
CA GLU A 131 17.08 13.46 11.77
C GLU A 131 17.45 13.46 10.27
N PHE A 132 16.46 13.28 9.40
CA PHE A 132 16.64 13.12 7.95
C PHE A 132 15.68 14.06 7.19
N PRO A 133 16.11 15.27 6.81
CA PRO A 133 15.26 16.27 6.15
C PRO A 133 14.57 15.79 4.85
N GLU A 134 15.11 14.76 4.21
CA GLU A 134 14.57 14.14 3.01
C GLU A 134 13.35 13.25 3.29
N LEU A 135 13.16 12.83 4.54
CA LEU A 135 12.08 11.96 4.96
C LEU A 135 10.84 12.76 5.32
N LYS A 136 9.69 12.27 4.84
CA LYS A 136 8.40 12.81 5.23
C LYS A 136 7.99 12.18 6.57
N PRO A 137 7.74 12.97 7.62
CA PRO A 137 7.27 12.43 8.89
C PRO A 137 5.90 11.77 8.73
N ASN A 138 5.60 10.79 9.59
CA ASN A 138 4.34 10.06 9.60
C ASN A 138 4.01 9.41 8.24
N SER A 139 5.03 8.87 7.59
CA SER A 139 4.89 8.23 6.28
C SER A 139 5.43 6.80 6.30
N ILE A 140 4.90 5.97 5.41
CA ILE A 140 5.34 4.59 5.20
C ILE A 140 5.89 4.50 3.77
N TYR A 141 7.18 4.31 3.64
CA TYR A 141 7.88 4.03 2.40
C TYR A 141 7.77 2.55 2.14
N PHE A 142 7.20 2.16 1.00
CA PHE A 142 6.93 0.76 0.71
C PHE A 142 7.52 0.33 -0.63
N THR A 143 7.99 -0.90 -0.70
CA THR A 143 8.19 -1.65 -1.96
C THR A 143 7.18 -2.80 -2.04
N ASP A 144 7.23 -3.60 -3.11
CA ASP A 144 6.27 -4.68 -3.35
C ASP A 144 6.09 -5.56 -2.11
N ALA A 145 4.85 -5.84 -1.77
CA ALA A 145 4.50 -6.73 -0.65
C ALA A 145 4.36 -8.20 -1.07
N MET A 146 4.35 -8.47 -2.38
CA MET A 146 4.08 -9.80 -2.93
C MET A 146 5.33 -10.39 -3.59
N GLU A 147 5.36 -11.72 -3.66
CA GLU A 147 6.46 -12.50 -4.24
C GLU A 147 6.51 -12.50 -5.78
N ASP A 148 5.59 -11.79 -6.45
CA ASP A 148 5.49 -11.70 -7.91
C ASP A 148 6.84 -11.31 -8.57
N ALA A 149 7.60 -10.45 -7.91
CA ALA A 149 8.93 -10.03 -8.35
C ALA A 149 10.00 -11.15 -8.28
N LEU A 150 9.72 -12.27 -7.62
CA LEU A 150 10.61 -13.43 -7.47
C LEU A 150 10.17 -14.65 -8.28
N ILE A 151 8.91 -14.75 -8.70
CA ILE A 151 8.41 -15.90 -9.47
C ILE A 151 8.73 -15.73 -10.96
N ASP A 152 9.53 -16.60 -11.56
CA ASP A 152 10.00 -16.47 -12.95
C ASP A 152 8.87 -16.44 -14.00
N ASP A 153 7.79 -17.17 -13.76
CA ASP A 153 6.65 -17.25 -14.69
C ASP A 153 5.80 -15.97 -14.74
N PHE A 154 6.04 -15.01 -13.84
CA PHE A 154 5.29 -13.75 -13.77
C PHE A 154 5.89 -12.71 -14.72
N LYS A 155 5.04 -12.13 -15.58
CA LYS A 155 5.45 -11.13 -16.59
C LYS A 155 5.79 -9.77 -15.98
N THR A 156 5.24 -9.47 -14.81
CA THR A 156 5.32 -8.18 -14.12
C THR A 156 5.53 -8.41 -12.62
N GLY A 157 6.09 -7.41 -11.94
CA GLY A 157 6.33 -7.43 -10.49
C GLY A 157 7.51 -6.52 -10.16
N GLY A 158 7.60 -6.01 -8.94
CA GLY A 158 8.70 -5.12 -8.57
C GLY A 158 8.41 -3.66 -8.92
N HIS A 159 7.13 -3.27 -8.95
CA HIS A 159 6.68 -1.93 -9.35
C HIS A 159 5.77 -1.26 -8.33
N ASP A 160 5.30 -2.00 -7.33
CA ASP A 160 4.46 -1.43 -6.26
C ASP A 160 5.35 -0.73 -5.24
N ILE A 161 5.85 0.43 -5.63
CA ILE A 161 6.76 1.27 -4.84
C ILE A 161 6.15 2.66 -4.62
N GLY A 162 6.17 3.13 -3.38
CA GLY A 162 5.49 4.37 -3.04
C GLY A 162 5.78 4.89 -1.65
N ILE A 163 5.16 6.04 -1.37
CA ILE A 163 5.16 6.66 -0.06
C ILE A 163 3.71 6.82 0.36
N PHE A 164 3.29 6.13 1.42
CA PHE A 164 1.99 6.29 2.02
C PHE A 164 2.03 7.36 3.09
N ASP A 165 1.28 8.44 2.90
CA ASP A 165 1.03 9.43 3.95
C ASP A 165 0.03 8.85 4.95
N TYR A 166 0.49 8.57 6.17
CA TYR A 166 -0.33 7.93 7.19
C TYR A 166 -1.39 8.86 7.77
N VAL A 167 -1.18 10.18 7.69
CA VAL A 167 -2.09 11.22 8.18
C VAL A 167 -3.25 11.38 7.20
N GLU A 168 -2.91 11.66 5.94
CA GLU A 168 -3.87 11.91 4.86
C GLU A 168 -4.47 10.60 4.29
N LYS A 169 -3.86 9.46 4.62
CA LYS A 169 -4.21 8.13 4.09
C LYS A 169 -4.19 8.12 2.56
N THR A 170 -3.10 8.64 1.99
CA THR A 170 -2.91 8.74 0.54
C THR A 170 -1.60 8.10 0.13
N VAL A 171 -1.62 7.41 -1.01
CA VAL A 171 -0.41 6.90 -1.66
C VAL A 171 0.13 8.00 -2.59
N LEU A 172 1.37 8.40 -2.35
CA LEU A 172 2.14 9.25 -3.24
C LEU A 172 3.04 8.36 -4.12
N PRO A 173 3.06 8.58 -5.45
CA PRO A 173 3.97 7.87 -6.32
C PRO A 173 5.43 8.22 -5.98
N CYS A 174 6.31 7.21 -6.02
CA CYS A 174 7.72 7.30 -5.67
C CYS A 174 8.59 7.05 -6.90
N TYR A 175 9.48 7.99 -7.22
CA TYR A 175 10.70 7.97 -8.07
C TYR A 175 10.81 7.13 -9.37
N PHE A 176 9.86 6.28 -9.73
CA PHE A 176 9.90 5.47 -10.95
C PHE A 176 8.88 5.97 -11.98
N PRO A 177 9.31 6.35 -13.20
CA PRO A 177 8.37 6.51 -14.30
C PRO A 177 7.80 5.14 -14.67
N CYS A 178 6.58 4.86 -14.23
CA CYS A 178 5.84 3.68 -14.67
C CYS A 178 5.30 3.96 -16.08
N ASP A 179 6.07 3.61 -17.11
CA ASP A 179 5.45 3.33 -18.41
C ASP A 179 4.69 2.01 -18.29
N ALA A 180 3.46 2.10 -17.79
CA ALA A 180 2.63 0.94 -17.52
C ALA A 180 2.50 0.03 -18.76
N LYS A 181 2.51 0.59 -19.98
CA LYS A 181 2.40 -0.20 -21.22
C LYS A 181 3.66 -1.03 -21.53
N ASN A 182 4.81 -0.62 -21.02
CA ASN A 182 6.09 -1.30 -21.19
C ASN A 182 6.65 -1.85 -19.88
N MET A 183 5.79 -2.01 -18.87
CA MET A 183 6.15 -2.51 -17.56
C MET A 183 6.62 -3.96 -17.67
N ARG A 184 7.84 -4.23 -17.21
CA ARG A 184 8.45 -5.56 -17.17
C ARG A 184 8.94 -5.82 -15.77
N LYS A 185 8.78 -7.06 -15.30
CA LYS A 185 9.29 -7.52 -14.01
C LYS A 185 10.66 -6.91 -13.68
N SER A 186 10.75 -6.21 -12.56
CA SER A 186 12.00 -5.68 -12.02
C SER A 186 12.68 -6.78 -11.20
N PHE A 187 13.90 -7.15 -11.57
CA PHE A 187 14.73 -8.08 -10.81
C PHE A 187 16.16 -7.52 -10.64
N PRO A 188 16.72 -7.50 -9.41
CA PRO A 188 16.07 -7.89 -8.16
C PRO A 188 14.87 -6.98 -7.82
N ALA A 189 13.96 -7.48 -6.98
CA ALA A 189 12.84 -6.69 -6.50
C ALA A 189 13.36 -5.43 -5.76
N PRO A 190 12.67 -4.28 -5.85
CA PRO A 190 13.08 -3.10 -5.10
C PRO A 190 13.12 -3.37 -3.59
N THR A 191 14.23 -2.96 -2.98
CA THR A 191 14.51 -3.12 -1.55
C THR A 191 14.98 -1.78 -0.99
N TRP A 192 14.44 -1.37 0.16
CA TRP A 192 14.87 -0.13 0.82
C TRP A 192 16.20 -0.31 1.55
N PHE A 193 16.29 -1.38 2.34
CA PHE A 193 17.47 -1.71 3.13
C PHE A 193 17.85 -3.16 2.89
N PHE A 194 19.12 -3.40 2.61
CA PHE A 194 19.68 -4.74 2.61
C PHE A 194 20.14 -5.09 4.02
N PRO A 195 19.92 -6.33 4.49
CA PRO A 195 20.56 -6.81 5.70
C PRO A 195 22.09 -6.72 5.52
N SER A 196 22.77 -6.06 6.46
CA SER A 196 24.22 -6.09 6.50
C SER A 196 24.69 -7.50 6.88
N ARG A 197 25.75 -7.98 6.23
CA ARG A 197 26.48 -9.14 6.75
C ARG A 197 27.23 -8.69 8.00
N GLU A 198 26.83 -9.20 9.16
CA GLU A 198 27.67 -9.20 10.36
C GLU A 198 28.86 -10.15 10.20
#